data_AF-A0A1Y2H319-F1
#
_entry.id   AF-A0A1Y2H319-F1
#
_cell.length_a   1.000
_cell.length_b   1.000
_cell.length_c   1.000
_cell.angle_alpha   90.00
_cell.angle_beta   90.00
_cell.angle_gamma   90.00
#
_symmetry.space_group_name_H-M   'P 1'
#
loop_
_entity.id
_entity.type
_entity.pdbx_description
1 polymer ?
#
loop_
_entity_poly.entity_id
_entity_poly.type
_entity_poly.pdbx_seq_one_letter_code
_entity_poly.pdbx_strand_id
1 'polypeptide(L)'
;MSIAIPFDKQEYWAQRFDQEPSFEWLMSWDALEPYMQRLDLLPKDHSVKILNLGCGNSDLPLDLYRLGYHHVTSIDYVRSVVDRMRQRCEAAIQWRSLSSPPKPLSNSSTDI
;
A
#
# COMPACT_ATOMS: atom_id res chain seq x y z
N MET A 1 -14.51 -30.46 2.37
CA MET A 1 -13.18 -30.20 1.78
C MET A 1 -12.90 -28.72 1.96
N SER A 2 -11.79 -28.36 2.60
CA SER A 2 -11.34 -26.95 2.65
C SER A 2 -10.56 -26.69 1.35
N ILE A 3 -11.04 -25.76 0.54
CA ILE A 3 -10.30 -25.29 -0.63
C ILE A 3 -9.30 -24.26 -0.11
N ALA A 4 -8.02 -24.50 -0.35
CA ALA A 4 -6.99 -23.52 -0.04
C ALA A 4 -7.21 -22.27 -0.88
N ILE A 5 -7.20 -21.10 -0.25
CA ILE A 5 -7.33 -19.82 -0.96
C ILE A 5 -5.99 -19.53 -1.63
N PRO A 6 -5.94 -19.29 -2.95
CA PRO A 6 -4.70 -19.18 -3.71
C PRO A 6 -4.10 -17.77 -3.61
N PHE A 7 -3.66 -17.37 -2.40
CA PHE A 7 -3.09 -16.04 -2.15
C PHE A 7 -1.79 -15.75 -2.92
N ASP A 8 -1.13 -16.78 -3.46
CA ASP A 8 0.04 -16.66 -4.33
C ASP A 8 -0.32 -16.29 -5.78
N LYS A 9 -1.60 -16.36 -6.16
CA LYS A 9 -2.06 -16.12 -7.54
C LYS A 9 -2.50 -14.67 -7.72
N GLN A 10 -1.93 -14.03 -8.74
CA GLN A 10 -2.25 -12.65 -9.10
C GLN A 10 -3.74 -12.49 -9.47
N GLU A 11 -4.31 -13.52 -10.11
CA GLU A 11 -5.70 -13.55 -10.58
C GLU A 11 -6.69 -13.47 -9.42
N TYR A 12 -6.38 -14.13 -8.29
CA TYR A 12 -7.19 -14.06 -7.08
C TYR A 12 -7.32 -12.62 -6.58
N TRP A 13 -6.19 -11.91 -6.52
CA TRP A 13 -6.16 -10.51 -6.09
C TRP A 13 -6.83 -9.58 -7.08
N ALA A 14 -6.59 -9.75 -8.38
CA ALA A 14 -7.27 -8.97 -9.42
C ALA A 14 -8.80 -9.08 -9.29
N GLN A 15 -9.33 -10.30 -9.15
CA GLN A 15 -10.76 -10.53 -8.97
C GLN A 15 -11.30 -9.89 -7.69
N ARG A 16 -10.54 -9.96 -6.59
CA ARG A 16 -10.96 -9.37 -5.32
C ARG A 16 -10.99 -7.85 -5.39
N PHE A 17 -9.94 -7.25 -5.93
CA PHE A 17 -9.86 -5.80 -6.06
C PHE A 17 -10.99 -5.27 -6.92
N ASP A 18 -11.40 -5.94 -8.00
CA ASP A 18 -12.53 -5.51 -8.82
C ASP A 18 -13.87 -5.41 -8.06
N GLN A 19 -14.04 -6.16 -6.97
CA GLN A 19 -15.28 -6.20 -6.19
C GLN A 19 -15.30 -5.18 -5.05
N GLU A 20 -14.13 -4.85 -4.50
CA GLU A 20 -14.01 -4.04 -3.29
C GLU A 20 -13.37 -2.67 -3.61
N PRO A 21 -14.02 -1.54 -3.28
CA PRO A 21 -13.48 -0.21 -3.57
C PRO A 21 -12.25 0.12 -2.72
N SER A 22 -12.24 -0.33 -1.47
CA SER A 22 -11.13 -0.22 -0.51
C SER A 22 -11.14 -1.45 0.39
N PHE A 23 -9.97 -1.95 0.74
CA PHE A 23 -9.82 -3.12 1.61
C PHE A 23 -8.50 -3.08 2.39
N GLU A 24 -8.57 -3.43 3.68
CA GLU A 24 -7.42 -3.57 4.58
C GLU A 24 -7.30 -5.02 5.03
N TRP A 25 -6.14 -5.64 4.80
CA TRP A 25 -5.98 -7.08 5.06
C TRP A 25 -5.97 -7.45 6.53
N LEU A 26 -5.24 -6.67 7.34
CA LEU A 26 -5.03 -6.95 8.76
C LEU A 26 -5.79 -5.98 9.65
N MET A 27 -5.64 -4.67 9.43
CA MET A 27 -6.29 -3.63 10.23
C MET A 27 -6.29 -2.29 9.50
N SER A 28 -7.25 -1.42 9.82
CA SER A 28 -7.32 -0.05 9.31
C SER A 28 -6.28 0.87 9.95
N TRP A 29 -6.04 2.02 9.33
CA TRP A 29 -5.18 3.07 9.89
C TRP A 29 -5.64 3.49 11.30
N ASP A 30 -6.94 3.72 11.51
CA ASP A 30 -7.49 4.10 12.82
C ASP A 30 -7.15 3.11 13.94
N ALA A 31 -7.04 1.82 13.61
CA ALA A 31 -6.65 0.79 14.56
C ALA A 31 -5.12 0.73 14.76
N LEU A 32 -4.35 1.05 13.72
CA LEU A 32 -2.88 0.98 13.72
C LEU A 32 -2.24 2.24 14.33
N GLU A 33 -2.79 3.42 14.06
CA GLU A 33 -2.24 4.73 14.44
C GLU A 33 -1.90 4.85 15.94
N PRO A 34 -2.76 4.43 16.90
CA PRO A 34 -2.43 4.53 18.32
C PRO A 34 -1.15 3.77 18.69
N TYR A 35 -0.87 2.65 18.02
CA TYR A 35 0.36 1.87 18.24
C TYR A 35 1.56 2.55 17.61
N MET A 36 1.41 3.08 16.38
CA MET A 36 2.46 3.80 15.67
C MET A 36 2.92 5.04 16.47
N GLN A 37 1.98 5.78 17.04
CA GLN A 37 2.25 6.93 17.90
C GLN A 37 2.87 6.50 19.24
N ARG A 38 2.28 5.52 19.93
CA ARG A 38 2.75 5.05 21.23
C ARG A 38 4.19 4.51 21.19
N LEU A 39 4.57 3.88 20.08
CA LEU A 39 5.89 3.29 19.90
C LEU A 39 6.89 4.24 19.20
N ASP A 40 6.50 5.50 18.91
CA ASP A 40 7.31 6.50 18.19
C ASP A 40 7.86 5.95 16.85
N LEU A 41 7.04 5.20 16.12
CA LEU A 41 7.41 4.55 14.85
C LEU A 41 7.16 5.44 13.62
N LEU A 42 6.42 6.54 13.79
CA LEU A 42 6.22 7.52 12.73
C LEU A 42 7.39 8.51 12.69
N PRO A 43 7.98 8.76 11.50
CA PRO A 43 9.07 9.72 11.39
C PRO A 43 8.61 11.13 11.70
N LYS A 44 9.42 11.84 12.48
CA LYS A 44 9.20 13.26 12.79
C LYS A 44 9.53 14.15 11.58
N ASP A 45 10.40 13.68 10.70
CA ASP A 45 10.68 14.32 9.43
C ASP A 45 9.66 13.85 8.37
N HIS A 46 8.82 14.75 7.87
CA HIS A 46 7.81 14.43 6.86
C HIS A 46 8.38 14.40 5.43
N SER A 47 9.66 14.71 5.25
CA SER A 47 10.34 14.63 3.94
C SER A 47 10.86 13.23 3.58
N VAL A 48 10.75 12.28 4.52
CA VAL A 48 11.14 10.87 4.32
C VAL A 48 10.40 10.20 3.17
N LYS A 49 11.09 9.31 2.46
CA LYS A 49 10.53 8.51 1.38
C LYS A 49 9.97 7.20 1.93
N ILE A 50 8.66 7.04 1.82
CA ILE A 50 7.92 5.87 2.30
C ILE A 50 7.56 4.98 1.12
N LEU A 51 7.81 3.68 1.24
CA LEU A 51 7.33 2.68 0.29
C LEU A 51 6.24 1.79 0.90
N ASN A 52 5.04 1.87 0.31
CA ASN A 52 3.95 0.94 0.60
C ASN A 52 3.97 -0.24 -0.39
N LEU A 53 4.41 -1.41 0.09
CA LEU A 53 4.61 -2.62 -0.69
C LEU A 53 3.37 -3.51 -0.70
N GLY A 54 2.93 -3.98 -1.87
CA GLY A 54 1.72 -4.79 -1.98
C GLY A 54 0.49 -3.98 -1.60
N CYS A 55 0.40 -2.75 -2.11
CA CYS A 55 -0.54 -1.76 -1.64
C CYS A 55 -2.01 -2.12 -1.90
N GLY A 56 -2.28 -3.01 -2.86
CA GLY A 56 -3.64 -3.36 -3.26
C GLY A 56 -4.50 -2.12 -3.48
N ASN A 57 -5.67 -2.11 -2.85
CA ASN A 57 -6.61 -1.00 -2.77
C ASN A 57 -6.71 -0.39 -1.36
N SER A 58 -5.63 -0.48 -0.56
CA SER A 58 -5.54 0.10 0.78
C SER A 58 -5.63 1.62 0.75
N ASP A 59 -6.24 2.21 1.79
CA ASP A 59 -6.32 3.66 1.97
C ASP A 59 -5.13 4.22 2.78
N LEU A 60 -4.25 3.36 3.31
CA LEU A 60 -3.07 3.74 4.07
C LEU A 60 -2.22 4.85 3.42
N PRO A 61 -1.92 4.83 2.10
CA PRO A 61 -1.17 5.91 1.47
C PRO A 61 -1.87 7.28 1.54
N LEU A 62 -3.20 7.30 1.53
CA LEU A 62 -3.99 8.52 1.68
C LEU A 62 -3.98 9.01 3.12
N ASP A 63 -4.03 8.10 4.09
CA ASP A 63 -3.92 8.45 5.51
C ASP A 63 -2.54 9.04 5.84
N LEU A 64 -1.47 8.41 5.36
CA LEU A 64 -0.11 8.97 5.45
C LEU A 64 -0.01 10.34 4.79
N TYR A 65 -0.64 10.52 3.63
CA TYR A 65 -0.69 11.81 2.94
C TYR A 65 -1.41 12.89 3.77
N ARG A 66 -2.54 12.54 4.42
CA ARG A 66 -3.29 13.44 5.31
C ARG A 66 -2.48 13.86 6.55
N LEU A 67 -1.55 13.01 6.99
CA LEU A 67 -0.61 13.31 8.08
C LEU A 67 0.59 14.18 7.65
N GLY A 68 0.74 14.46 6.35
CA GLY A 68 1.79 15.33 5.80
C GLY A 68 2.96 14.58 5.15
N TYR A 69 2.92 13.25 5.08
CA TYR A 69 3.91 12.47 4.33
C TYR A 69 3.58 12.50 2.85
N HIS A 70 4.28 13.36 2.09
CA HIS A 70 3.98 13.57 0.67
C HIS A 70 4.88 12.75 -0.28
N HIS A 71 5.93 12.12 0.22
CA HIS A 71 6.85 11.27 -0.57
C HIS A 71 6.51 9.77 -0.44
N VAL A 72 5.24 9.43 -0.69
CA VAL A 72 4.73 8.05 -0.61
C VAL A 72 4.73 7.40 -1.99
N THR A 73 5.40 6.26 -2.11
CA THR A 73 5.35 5.39 -3.29
C THR A 73 4.58 4.12 -2.92
N SER A 74 3.49 3.84 -3.64
CA SER A 74 2.69 2.63 -3.47
C SER A 74 2.87 1.71 -4.68
N ILE A 75 3.23 0.45 -4.41
CA ILE A 75 3.49 -0.53 -5.47
C ILE A 75 2.70 -1.81 -5.26
N ASP A 76 2.21 -2.34 -6.38
CA ASP A 76 1.55 -3.64 -6.43
C ASP A 76 1.92 -4.34 -7.75
N TYR A 77 1.93 -5.66 -7.74
CA TYR A 77 2.14 -6.44 -8.97
C TYR A 77 0.85 -6.60 -9.79
N VAL A 78 -0.34 -6.44 -9.20
CA VAL A 78 -1.61 -6.43 -9.91
C VAL A 78 -1.80 -5.07 -10.59
N ARG A 79 -1.69 -5.01 -11.92
CA ARG A 79 -1.74 -3.73 -12.65
C ARG A 79 -3.08 -2.99 -12.54
N SER A 80 -4.20 -3.73 -12.58
CA SER A 80 -5.54 -3.14 -12.55
C SER A 80 -5.80 -2.33 -11.28
N VAL A 81 -5.35 -2.82 -10.12
CA VAL A 81 -5.54 -2.11 -8.85
C VAL A 81 -4.70 -0.84 -8.78
N VAL A 82 -3.45 -0.87 -9.28
CA VAL A 82 -2.59 0.32 -9.35
C VAL A 82 -3.21 1.39 -10.25
N ASP A 83 -3.69 1.01 -11.43
CA ASP A 83 -4.31 1.95 -12.37
C ASP A 83 -5.59 2.54 -11.78
N ARG A 84 -6.40 1.73 -11.07
CA ARG A 84 -7.58 2.20 -10.34
C ARG A 84 -7.23 3.15 -9.22
N MET A 85 -6.24 2.85 -8.39
CA MET A 85 -5.83 3.70 -7.28
C MET A 85 -5.27 5.04 -7.78
N ARG A 86 -4.54 5.03 -8.90
CA ARG A 86 -4.08 6.26 -9.57
C ARG A 86 -5.24 7.15 -10.04
N GLN A 87 -6.33 6.55 -10.52
CA GLN A 87 -7.53 7.31 -10.91
C GLN A 87 -8.33 7.82 -9.71
N ARG A 88 -8.41 7.02 -8.64
CA ARG A 88 -9.12 7.36 -7.41
C ARG A 88 -8.43 8.47 -6.60
N CYS A 89 -7.10 8.56 -6.67
CA CYS A 89 -6.30 9.42 -5.81
C CYS A 89 -5.60 10.50 -6.65
N GLU A 90 -6.08 11.75 -6.55
CA GLU A 90 -5.45 12.92 -7.21
C GLU A 90 -4.21 13.45 -6.45
N ALA A 91 -3.88 12.86 -5.29
CA ALA A 91 -2.75 13.26 -4.45
C ALA A 91 -1.40 12.95 -5.10
N ALA A 92 -0.33 13.62 -4.63
CA ALA A 92 1.07 13.45 -5.09
C ALA A 92 1.69 12.06 -4.79
N ILE A 93 0.87 11.05 -4.49
CA ILE A 93 1.27 9.67 -4.23
C ILE A 93 1.69 9.02 -5.55
N GLN A 94 2.85 8.37 -5.54
CA GLN A 94 3.33 7.64 -6.72
C GLN A 94 2.79 6.22 -6.74
N TRP A 95 1.97 5.89 -7.73
CA TRP A 95 1.42 4.54 -7.93
C TRP A 95 2.17 3.80 -9.03
N ARG A 96 2.79 2.66 -8.74
CA ARG A 96 3.58 1.89 -9.73
C ARG A 96 3.24 0.41 -9.73
N SER A 97 3.02 -0.13 -10.93
CA SER A 97 2.86 -1.57 -11.10
C SER A 97 4.21 -2.26 -11.26
N LEU A 98 4.38 -3.43 -10.68
CA LEU A 98 5.52 -4.31 -10.94
C LEU A 98 5.15 -5.39 -11.96
N SER A 99 6.14 -5.90 -12.71
CA SER A 99 5.96 -7.02 -13.63
C SER A 99 5.91 -8.39 -12.94
N SER A 100 6.34 -8.45 -11.67
CA SER A 100 6.36 -9.64 -10.83
C SER A 100 6.21 -9.22 -9.36
N PRO A 101 5.96 -10.15 -8.43
CA PRO A 101 6.09 -9.85 -7.00
C PRO A 101 7.42 -9.15 -6.70
N PRO A 102 7.43 -8.20 -5.75
CA PRO A 102 8.61 -7.41 -5.42
C PRO A 102 9.75 -8.30 -4.95
N LYS A 103 10.95 -8.01 -5.46
CA LYS A 103 12.21 -8.55 -4.94
C LYS A 103 12.68 -7.68 -3.78
N PRO A 104 13.53 -8.20 -2.87
CA PRO A 104 14.19 -7.37 -1.86
C PRO A 104 14.86 -6.15 -2.51
N LEU A 105 14.54 -4.95 -2.03
CA LEU A 105 15.10 -3.70 -2.55
C LEU A 105 16.50 -3.46 -1.98
N SER A 106 17.33 -2.71 -2.70
CA SER A 106 18.60 -2.22 -2.14
C SER A 106 18.31 -1.09 -1.13
N ASN A 107 18.98 -1.12 0.03
CA ASN A 107 18.76 -0.24 1.20
C ASN A 107 18.90 1.29 0.98
N SER A 108 19.06 1.78 -0.26
CA SER A 108 19.26 3.20 -0.58
C SER A 108 18.07 3.88 -1.27
N SER A 109 16.99 3.14 -1.58
CA SER A 109 15.88 3.67 -2.37
C SER A 109 14.71 4.21 -1.54
N THR A 110 14.64 3.84 -0.26
CA THR A 110 13.52 4.10 0.65
C THR A 110 14.07 4.34 2.05
N ASP A 111 13.47 5.29 2.77
CA ASP A 111 13.85 5.54 4.17
C ASP A 111 13.04 4.63 5.11
N ILE A 112 11.84 4.21 4.69
CA ILE A 112 10.91 3.29 5.36
C ILE A 112 10.19 2.40 4.37
#